data_AF-A0A9W6LMJ5-F1
#
_entry.id   AF-A0A9W6LMJ5-F1
#
_cell.length_a   1.000
_cell.length_b   1.000
_cell.length_c   1.000
_cell.angle_alpha   90.00
_cell.angle_beta   90.00
_cell.angle_gamma   90.00
#
_symmetry.space_group_name_H-M   'P 1'
#
loop_
_entity.id
_entity.type
_entity.pdbx_description
1 polymer ?
#
loop_
_entity_poly.entity_id
_entity_poly.type
_entity_poly.pdbx_seq_one_letter_code
_entity_poly.pdbx_strand_id
1 'polypeptide(L)' 'MSGKIKHTPTNEVHVLRADGKTGCGCDPRKNSSHWIKVGSGSKVTCDKNGCK' A
#
# COMPACT_ATOMS: atom_id res chain seq x y z
N MET A 1 13.57 -4.10 -1.53
CA MET A 1 12.42 -4.94 -1.88
C MET A 1 11.15 -4.14 -1.61
N SER A 2 10.48 -3.65 -2.66
CA SER A 2 9.27 -2.83 -2.53
C SER A 2 8.06 -3.76 -2.43
N GLY A 3 7.46 -3.87 -1.25
CA GLY A 3 6.24 -4.65 -1.05
C GLY A 3 5.01 -3.92 -1.58
N LYS A 4 3.92 -4.63 -1.83
CA LYS A 4 2.62 -4.02 -2.15
C LYS A 4 1.62 -4.38 -1.05
N ILE A 5 0.75 -3.44 -0.71
CA ILE A 5 -0.30 -3.64 0.28
C ILE A 5 -1.63 -3.17 -0.29
N LYS A 6 -2.71 -3.91 -0.04
CA LYS A 6 -4.06 -3.52 -0.41
C LYS A 6 -4.81 -3.03 0.82
N HIS A 7 -5.44 -1.89 0.69
CA HIS A 7 -6.37 -1.36 1.68
C HIS A 7 -7.74 -1.98 1.44
N THR A 8 -8.23 -2.79 2.38
CA THR A 8 -9.53 -3.47 2.28
C THR A 8 -10.72 -2.50 2.16
N PRO A 9 -10.80 -1.40 2.96
CA PRO A 9 -11.92 -0.47 2.91
C PRO A 9 -12.05 0.29 1.59
N THR A 10 -10.93 0.67 0.95
CA THR A 10 -10.96 1.41 -0.33
C THR A 10 -10.70 0.51 -1.53
N ASN A 11 -10.35 -0.76 -1.32
CA ASN A 11 -9.87 -1.69 -2.33
C ASN A 11 -8.65 -1.22 -3.15
N GLU A 12 -7.94 -0.20 -2.67
CA GLU A 12 -6.76 0.36 -3.34
C GLU A 12 -5.48 -0.42 -3.00
N VAL A 13 -4.60 -0.61 -3.98
CA VAL A 13 -3.27 -1.20 -3.81
C VAL A 13 -2.25 -0.08 -3.79
N HIS A 14 -1.43 -0.07 -2.74
CA HIS A 14 -0.38 0.90 -2.49
C HIS A 14 0.99 0.21 -2.52
N VAL A 15 2.02 0.98 -2.89
CA VAL A 15 3.42 0.55 -2.74
C VAL A 15 3.84 0.78 -1.30
N LEU A 16 4.31 -0.26 -0.62
CA LEU A 16 4.94 -0.15 0.69
C LEU A 16 6.41 0.22 0.51
N ARG A 17 6.81 1.33 1.11
CA ARG A 17 8.17 1.84 1.13
C ARG A 17 8.95 1.27 2.31
N ALA A 18 10.28 1.37 2.26
CA ALA A 18 11.18 0.87 3.30
C ALA A 18 11.03 1.60 4.65
N ASP A 19 10.47 2.80 4.67
CA ASP A 19 10.14 3.57 5.88
C ASP A 19 8.88 3.05 6.60
N GLY A 20 8.23 2.01 6.07
CA GLY A 20 7.02 1.41 6.61
C GLY A 20 5.74 2.17 6.28
N LYS A 21 5.81 3.20 5.42
CA LYS A 21 4.65 3.94 4.91
C LYS A 21 4.37 3.55 3.47
N THR A 22 3.20 3.93 2.96
CA THR A 22 2.90 3.80 1.54
C THR A 22 3.59 4.89 0.72
N GLY A 23 3.70 4.67 -0.58
CA GLY A 23 4.16 5.64 -1.58
C GLY A 23 3.54 7.03 -1.41
N CYS A 24 2.25 7.07 -1.08
CA CYS A 24 1.47 8.28 -0.87
C CYS A 24 1.45 8.79 0.59
N GLY A 25 2.31 8.25 1.46
CA GLY A 25 2.46 8.71 2.85
C GLY A 25 1.44 8.16 3.85
N CYS A 26 0.61 7.18 3.48
CA CYS A 26 -0.29 6.51 4.43
C CYS A 26 0.51 5.57 5.33
N ASP A 27 0.17 5.54 6.62
CA ASP A 27 0.80 4.62 7.57
C ASP A 27 -0.09 3.39 7.79
N PRO A 28 0.21 2.24 7.16
CA PRO A 28 -0.58 1.02 7.31
C PRO A 28 -0.48 0.41 8.72
N ARG A 29 0.48 0.84 9.55
CA ARG A 29 0.62 0.36 10.94
C ARG A 29 -0.48 0.90 11.85
N LYS A 30 -1.06 2.06 11.53
CA LYS A 30 -2.13 2.67 12.33
C LYS A 30 -3.45 1.88 12.29
N ASN A 31 -3.70 1.15 11.21
CA ASN A 31 -4.91 0.35 11.02
C ASN A 31 -4.56 -1.00 10.36
N SER A 32 -3.60 -1.73 10.92
CA SER A 32 -3.02 -2.93 10.28
C SER A 32 -4.06 -3.97 9.83
N SER A 33 -5.21 -4.06 10.49
CA SER A 33 -6.36 -4.90 10.11
C SER A 33 -7.00 -4.51 8.76
N HIS A 34 -6.86 -3.26 8.33
CA HIS A 34 -7.36 -2.78 7.05
C HIS A 34 -6.38 -3.01 5.89
N TRP A 35 -5.17 -3.51 6.16
CA TRP A 35 -4.10 -3.65 5.18
C TRP A 35 -3.69 -5.10 5.01
N ILE A 36 -3.88 -5.63 3.81
CA ILE A 36 -3.42 -6.96 3.45
C ILE A 36 -2.19 -6.85 2.56
N LYS A 37 -1.15 -7.63 2.84
CA LYS A 37 0.01 -7.73 1.93
C LYS A 37 -0.43 -8.44 0.66
N VAL A 38 -0.11 -7.85 -0.49
CA VAL A 38 -0.41 -8.44 -1.79
C VAL A 38 0.88 -8.71 -2.54
N GLY A 39 0.89 -9.78 -3.33
CA GLY A 39 2.08 -10.22 -4.06
C GLY A 39 2.52 -9.24 -5.15
N SER A 40 3.77 -9.38 -5.61
CA SER A 40 4.42 -8.53 -6.61
C SER A 40 3.69 -8.44 -7.96
N GLY A 41 2.83 -9.41 -8.29
CA GLY A 41 1.98 -9.39 -9.49
C GLY A 41 0.77 -8.43 -9.41
N SER A 42 0.46 -7.90 -8.22
CA SER A 42 -0.68 -6.99 -8.04
C SER A 42 -0.38 -5.63 -8.67
N LYS A 43 -1.32 -5.07 -9.42
CA LYS A 43 -1.19 -3.71 -9.95
C LYS A 43 -1.44 -2.70 -8.83
N VAL A 44 -0.62 -1.66 -8.77
CA VAL A 44 -0.86 -0.51 -7.88
C VAL A 44 -2.05 0.25 -8.44
N THR A 45 -3.11 0.40 -7.65
CA THR A 45 -4.33 1.13 -8.03
C THR A 45 -4.48 2.45 -7.29
N CYS A 46 -3.55 2.77 -6.39
CA CYS A 46 -3.52 4.07 -5.74
C CYS A 46 -3.03 5.14 -6.74
N ASP A 47 -3.93 6.05 -7.11
CA ASP A 47 -3.63 7.21 -7.99
C ASP A 47 -2.98 8.39 -7.25
N LYS A 48 -2.73 8.26 -5.94
CA LYS A 48 -2.08 9.31 -5.16
C LYS A 48 -0.60 9.40 -5.55
N ASN A 49 -0.12 10.64 -5.76
CA ASN A 49 1.28 10.92 -6.07
C ASN A 49 2.22 10.20 -5.09
N GLY A 50 3.22 9.48 -5.65
CA GLY A 50 4.23 8.73 -4.89
C GLY A 50 4.00 7.21 -4.79
N CYS A 51 2.81 6.70 -5.15
CA CYS A 51 2.56 5.26 -5.32
C CYS A 51 2.88 4.73 -6.73
N LYS A 52 3.00 5.60 -7.73
CA LYS A 52 3.27 5.26 -9.13
C LYS A 52 4.75 5.38 -9.46
#